data_AF-A0A813RP63-F1
#
_entry.id   AF-A0A813RP63-F1
#
_cell.length_a   1.000
_cell.length_b   1.000
_cell.length_c   1.000
_cell.angle_alpha   90.00
_cell.angle_beta   90.00
_cell.angle_gamma   90.00
#
_symmetry.space_group_name_H-M   'P 1'
#
loop_
_entity.id
_entity.type
_entity.pdbx_description
1 polymer ?
#
loop_
_entity_poly.entity_id
_entity_poly.type
_entity_poly.pdbx_seq_one_letter_code
_entity_poly.pdbx_strand_id
1 'polypeptide(L)'
;MTTNSAYDFHRLMYLLDTNNLDDARLLLKRQSLMTLNNLLDKFDNDDNPLLHRYVLRNQADAVHLLLEYGASVYSVNKYGWLPIHLAAYCGHDKAILQYLLEFEKR
;
A
#
# COMPACT_ATOMS: atom_id res chain seq x y z
N MET A 1 -3.69 -24.38 -10.25
CA MET A 1 -3.92 -23.08 -10.93
C MET A 1 -3.53 -21.98 -9.95
N THR A 2 -2.26 -21.58 -9.93
CA THR A 2 -1.67 -20.73 -8.87
C THR A 2 -1.16 -19.38 -9.40
N THR A 3 -1.62 -18.93 -10.57
CA THR A 3 -0.98 -17.80 -11.30
C THR A 3 -1.59 -16.42 -11.07
N ASN A 4 -2.73 -16.29 -10.36
CA ASN A 4 -3.42 -14.98 -10.34
C ASN A 4 -2.83 -13.98 -9.33
N SER A 5 -2.41 -14.43 -8.15
CA SER A 5 -2.03 -13.53 -7.05
C SER A 5 -0.73 -12.76 -7.29
N ALA A 6 0.26 -13.33 -7.98
CA ALA A 6 1.50 -12.64 -8.32
C ALA A 6 1.31 -11.65 -9.48
N TYR A 7 0.54 -12.03 -10.49
CA TYR A 7 0.18 -11.15 -11.61
C TYR A 7 -0.63 -9.94 -11.13
N ASP A 8 -1.63 -10.15 -10.27
CA ASP A 8 -2.45 -9.08 -9.72
C ASP A 8 -1.64 -8.10 -8.85
N PHE A 9 -0.59 -8.58 -8.17
CA PHE A 9 0.30 -7.72 -7.37
C PHE A 9 1.13 -6.79 -8.25
N HIS A 10 1.82 -7.34 -9.25
CA HIS A 10 2.59 -6.54 -10.19
C HIS A 10 1.70 -5.59 -10.98
N ARG A 11 0.49 -6.02 -11.34
CA ARG A 11 -0.49 -5.19 -12.03
C ARG A 11 -0.98 -4.04 -11.14
N LEU A 12 -1.30 -4.30 -9.88
CA LEU A 12 -1.66 -3.25 -8.92
C LEU A 12 -0.53 -2.23 -8.80
N MET A 13 0.70 -2.69 -8.63
CA MET A 13 1.86 -1.81 -8.53
C MET A 13 2.02 -0.94 -9.77
N TYR A 14 1.93 -1.53 -10.98
CA TYR A 14 2.01 -0.78 -12.23
C TYR A 14 0.93 0.31 -12.33
N LEU A 15 -0.31 0.00 -11.91
CA LEU A 15 -1.40 0.98 -11.94
C LEU A 15 -1.17 2.12 -10.96
N LEU A 16 -0.70 1.83 -9.75
CA LEU A 16 -0.37 2.87 -8.76
C LEU A 16 0.85 3.69 -9.20
N ASP A 17 1.87 3.06 -9.79
CA ASP A 17 3.07 3.73 -10.28
C ASP A 17 2.79 4.69 -11.44
N THR A 18 1.80 4.34 -12.28
CA THR A 18 1.30 5.17 -13.38
C THR A 18 0.20 6.14 -12.95
N ASN A 19 -0.12 6.21 -11.65
CA ASN A 19 -1.20 7.01 -11.06
C ASN A 19 -2.59 6.72 -11.65
N ASN A 20 -2.81 5.52 -12.16
CA ASN A 20 -4.10 5.06 -12.67
C ASN A 20 -4.94 4.45 -11.53
N LEU A 21 -5.44 5.33 -10.68
CA LEU A 21 -6.15 4.97 -9.44
C LEU A 21 -7.51 4.31 -9.69
N ASP A 22 -8.20 4.66 -10.78
CA ASP A 22 -9.51 4.11 -11.11
C ASP A 22 -9.42 2.62 -11.46
N ASP A 23 -8.45 2.26 -12.30
CA ASP A 23 -8.19 0.86 -12.64
C ASP A 23 -7.65 0.09 -11.43
N ALA A 24 -6.82 0.71 -10.59
CA ALA A 24 -6.34 0.12 -9.35
C ALA A 24 -7.51 -0.18 -8.40
N ARG A 25 -8.42 0.77 -8.22
CA ARG A 25 -9.64 0.62 -7.42
C ARG A 25 -10.54 -0.49 -7.97
N LEU A 26 -10.70 -0.56 -9.29
CA LEU A 26 -11.48 -1.61 -9.95
C LEU A 26 -10.87 -2.99 -9.73
N LEU A 27 -9.53 -3.10 -9.81
CA LEU A 27 -8.80 -4.34 -9.52
C LEU A 27 -9.02 -4.78 -8.07
N LEU A 28 -8.80 -3.88 -7.11
CA LEU A 28 -8.96 -4.16 -5.67
C LEU A 28 -10.41 -4.56 -5.33
N LYS A 29 -11.41 -3.87 -5.90
CA LYS A 29 -12.84 -4.15 -5.69
C LYS A 29 -13.26 -5.54 -6.20
N ARG A 30 -12.57 -6.07 -7.21
CA ARG A 30 -12.87 -7.39 -7.80
C ARG A 30 -12.25 -8.55 -7.02
N GLN A 31 -11.32 -8.28 -6.10
CA GLN A 31 -10.68 -9.32 -5.30
C GLN A 31 -11.58 -9.78 -4.15
N SER A 32 -11.51 -11.07 -3.82
CA SER A 32 -12.08 -11.58 -2.57
C SER A 32 -11.30 -11.00 -1.37
N LEU A 33 -11.95 -10.86 -0.21
CA LEU A 33 -11.31 -10.32 1.00
C LEU A 33 -10.02 -11.08 1.38
N MET A 34 -10.01 -12.41 1.25
CA MET A 34 -8.84 -13.25 1.53
C MET A 34 -7.71 -12.99 0.53
N THR A 35 -8.03 -12.79 -0.75
CA THR A 35 -7.04 -12.45 -1.79
C THR A 35 -6.53 -11.02 -1.62
N LEU A 36 -7.38 -10.09 -1.16
CA LEU A 36 -7.06 -8.69 -0.92
C LEU A 36 -6.01 -8.53 0.17
N ASN A 37 -6.20 -9.16 1.34
CA ASN A 37 -5.22 -9.09 2.43
C ASN A 37 -3.87 -9.67 2.00
N ASN A 38 -3.88 -10.84 1.35
CA ASN A 38 -2.67 -11.44 0.79
C ASN A 38 -2.03 -10.59 -0.34
N LEU A 39 -2.76 -9.68 -0.95
CA LEU A 39 -2.24 -8.77 -1.96
C LEU A 39 -1.57 -7.54 -1.32
N LEU A 40 -2.16 -6.99 -0.26
CA LEU A 40 -1.70 -5.78 0.42
C LEU A 40 -0.54 -6.04 1.38
N ASP A 41 -0.47 -7.24 1.97
CA ASP A 41 0.61 -7.66 2.86
C ASP A 41 1.87 -8.12 2.11
N LYS A 42 1.83 -8.16 0.77
CA LYS A 42 2.99 -8.54 -0.02
C LYS A 42 4.07 -7.47 0.02
N PHE A 43 5.29 -7.99 -0.09
CA PHE A 43 6.49 -7.21 -0.18
C PHE A 43 6.86 -6.98 -1.65
N ASP A 44 7.40 -5.81 -1.92
CA ASP A 44 8.08 -5.56 -3.19
C ASP A 44 9.47 -6.23 -3.22
N ASN A 45 10.17 -6.05 -4.35
CA ASN A 45 11.52 -6.59 -4.55
C ASN A 45 12.57 -6.02 -3.57
N ASP A 46 12.24 -4.95 -2.83
CA ASP A 46 13.11 -4.32 -1.84
C ASP A 46 12.78 -4.75 -0.40
N ASP A 47 11.95 -5.78 -0.24
CA ASP A 47 11.39 -6.28 1.03
C ASP A 47 10.60 -5.20 1.80
N ASN A 48 9.96 -4.28 1.08
CA ASN A 48 9.04 -3.33 1.67
C ASN A 48 7.60 -3.80 1.46
N PRO A 49 6.75 -3.80 2.51
CA PRO A 49 5.32 -3.94 2.33
C PRO A 49 4.82 -2.90 1.32
N LEU A 50 3.78 -3.26 0.57
CA LEU A 50 3.25 -2.43 -0.52
C LEU A 50 3.03 -0.97 -0.08
N LEU A 51 2.45 -0.75 1.12
CA LEU A 51 2.18 0.58 1.67
C LEU A 51 3.46 1.42 1.86
N HIS A 52 4.57 0.83 2.36
CA HIS A 52 5.83 1.55 2.59
C HIS A 52 6.42 2.12 1.33
N ARG A 53 6.31 1.41 0.19
CA ARG A 53 6.80 1.91 -1.10
C ARG A 53 6.13 3.21 -1.49
N TYR A 54 4.82 3.29 -1.33
CA TYR A 54 4.04 4.48 -1.70
C TYR A 54 4.20 5.61 -0.70
N VAL A 55 4.41 5.29 0.58
CA VAL A 55 4.82 6.27 1.59
C VAL A 55 6.19 6.84 1.24
N LEU A 56 7.20 6.01 0.95
CA LEU A 56 8.57 6.42 0.59
C LEU A 56 8.62 7.41 -0.59
N ARG A 57 7.70 7.22 -1.54
CA ARG A 57 7.60 8.01 -2.76
C ARG A 57 6.73 9.25 -2.61
N ASN A 58 6.22 9.52 -1.40
CA ASN A 58 5.27 10.60 -1.12
C ASN A 58 4.01 10.56 -2.02
N GLN A 59 3.52 9.36 -2.36
CA GLN A 59 2.35 9.19 -3.24
C GLN A 59 1.06 9.11 -2.44
N ALA A 60 0.59 10.27 -1.98
CA ALA A 60 -0.55 10.38 -1.05
C ALA A 60 -1.82 9.68 -1.54
N ASP A 61 -2.14 9.77 -2.84
CA ASP A 61 -3.35 9.16 -3.39
C ASP A 61 -3.28 7.63 -3.39
N ALA A 62 -2.11 7.07 -3.72
CA ALA A 62 -1.86 5.62 -3.66
C ALA A 62 -1.90 5.12 -2.20
N VAL A 63 -1.29 5.86 -1.27
CA VAL A 63 -1.36 5.57 0.16
C VAL A 63 -2.81 5.54 0.63
N HIS A 64 -3.59 6.57 0.30
CA HIS A 64 -5.00 6.65 0.68
C HIS A 64 -5.81 5.47 0.13
N LEU A 65 -5.65 5.15 -1.16
CA LEU A 65 -6.35 4.03 -1.79
C LEU A 65 -6.00 2.69 -1.12
N LEU A 66 -4.73 2.44 -0.80
CA LEU A 66 -4.31 1.21 -0.13
C LEU A 66 -4.93 1.10 1.27
N LEU A 67 -4.95 2.19 2.03
CA LEU A 67 -5.56 2.25 3.36
C LEU A 67 -7.08 2.03 3.31
N GLU A 68 -7.78 2.62 2.34
CA GLU A 68 -9.22 2.39 2.13
C GLU A 68 -9.56 0.91 1.93
N TYR A 69 -8.65 0.14 1.33
CA TYR A 69 -8.83 -1.29 1.08
C TYR A 69 -8.23 -2.18 2.17
N GLY A 70 -7.80 -1.61 3.30
CA GLY A 70 -7.38 -2.36 4.48
C GLY A 70 -5.90 -2.69 4.53
N ALA A 71 -5.03 -1.94 3.83
CA ALA A 71 -3.60 -2.09 4.00
C ALA A 71 -3.20 -1.77 5.45
N SER A 72 -2.40 -2.65 6.05
CA SER A 72 -2.01 -2.51 7.45
C SER A 72 -1.04 -1.34 7.66
N VAL A 73 -1.42 -0.41 8.54
CA VAL A 73 -0.52 0.66 9.04
C VAL A 73 0.48 0.16 10.07
N TYR A 74 0.33 -1.09 10.53
CA TYR A 74 1.17 -1.72 11.54
C TYR A 74 2.23 -2.66 10.96
N SER A 75 2.21 -2.87 9.64
CA SER A 75 3.24 -3.66 8.97
C SER A 75 4.59 -2.99 9.11
N VAL A 76 5.64 -3.80 9.31
CA VAL A 76 7.01 -3.29 9.39
C VAL A 76 7.76 -3.67 8.12
N ASN A 77 8.61 -2.76 7.63
CA ASN A 77 9.55 -3.09 6.55
C ASN A 77 10.78 -3.85 7.09
N LYS A 78 11.72 -4.17 6.21
CA LYS A 78 12.99 -4.84 6.58
C LYS A 78 13.82 -4.16 7.66
N TYR A 79 13.59 -2.87 7.94
CA TYR A 79 14.27 -2.12 9.00
C TYR A 79 13.47 -2.07 10.31
N GLY A 80 12.34 -2.78 10.40
CA GLY A 80 11.44 -2.72 11.55
C GLY A 80 10.63 -1.43 11.62
N TRP A 81 10.56 -0.66 10.52
CA TRP A 81 9.87 0.63 10.53
C TRP A 81 8.42 0.49 10.09
N LEU A 82 7.53 1.14 10.83
CA LEU A 82 6.15 1.39 10.44
C LEU A 82 6.11 2.39 9.27
N PRO A 83 5.03 2.40 8.47
CA PRO A 83 4.79 3.43 7.47
C PRO A 83 4.92 4.85 8.05
N ILE A 84 4.45 5.06 9.29
CA ILE A 84 4.53 6.38 9.95
C ILE A 84 5.97 6.78 10.29
N HIS A 85 6.83 5.83 10.69
CA HIS A 85 8.25 6.10 10.92
C HIS A 85 8.92 6.55 9.62
N LEU A 86 8.59 5.90 8.52
CA LEU A 86 9.12 6.24 7.19
C LEU A 86 8.64 7.63 6.75
N ALA A 87 7.35 7.92 6.89
CA ALA A 87 6.76 9.22 6.57
C ALA A 87 7.40 10.36 7.37
N ALA A 88 7.61 10.15 8.68
CA ALA A 88 8.24 11.13 9.57
C ALA A 88 9.72 11.31 9.23
N TYR A 89 10.46 10.23 8.97
CA TYR A 89 11.88 10.27 8.63
C TYR A 89 12.15 11.02 7.33
N CYS A 90 11.34 10.79 6.30
CA CYS A 90 11.51 11.42 5.00
C CYS A 90 10.97 12.86 4.93
N GLY A 91 10.31 13.36 5.98
CA GLY A 91 9.70 14.69 6.00
C GLY A 91 8.56 14.84 4.98
N HIS A 92 7.80 13.77 4.75
CA HIS A 92 6.74 13.71 3.75
C HIS A 92 5.53 14.58 4.11
N ASP A 93 4.65 14.76 3.12
CA ASP A 93 3.49 15.64 3.26
C ASP A 93 2.63 15.29 4.46
N LYS A 94 2.12 16.34 5.11
CA LYS A 94 1.23 16.22 6.26
C LYS A 94 0.00 15.36 5.96
N ALA A 95 -0.43 15.30 4.71
CA ALA A 95 -1.53 14.45 4.25
C ALA A 95 -1.26 12.95 4.49
N ILE A 96 -0.05 12.46 4.19
CA ILE A 96 0.29 11.04 4.41
C ILE A 96 0.31 10.72 5.90
N LEU A 97 0.89 11.60 6.72
CA LEU A 97 0.86 11.44 8.18
C LEU A 97 -0.58 11.45 8.72
N GLN A 98 -1.44 12.33 8.20
CA GLN A 98 -2.85 12.38 8.58
C GLN A 98 -3.58 11.09 8.23
N TYR A 99 -3.40 10.56 7.01
CA TYR A 99 -4.01 9.30 6.61
C TYR A 99 -3.57 8.14 7.51
N LEU A 100 -2.26 8.01 7.77
CA LEU A 100 -1.76 6.95 8.63
C LEU A 100 -2.33 7.05 10.07
N LEU A 101 -2.40 8.24 10.64
CA LEU A 101 -2.96 8.48 11.98
C LEU A 101 -4.48 8.28 12.06
N GLU A 102 -5.21 8.51 10.97
CA GLU A 102 -6.65 8.27 10.93
C GLU A 102 -6.95 6.76 10.89
N PHE A 103 -6.22 6.02 10.05
CA PHE A 103 -6.40 4.58 9.89
C PHE A 103 -5.78 3.76 11.03
N GLU A 104 -4.86 4.32 11.82
CA GLU A 104 -4.37 3.72 13.07
C GLU A 104 -5.48 3.56 14.12
N LYS A 105 -6.46 4.48 14.12
CA LYS A 105 -7.52 4.54 15.14
C LYS A 105 -8.76 3.68 14.82
N ARG A 106 -8.77 2.99 13.68
CA ARG A 106 -9.89 2.15 13.21
C ARG A 106 -9.66 0.70 13.59
#